data_AF-A0A2E0R4C8-F1
#
_entry.id   AF-A0A2E0R4C8-F1
#
_cell.length_a   1.000
_cell.length_b   1.000
_cell.length_c   1.000
_cell.angle_alpha   90.00
_cell.angle_beta   90.00
_cell.angle_gamma   90.00
#
_symmetry.space_group_name_H-M   'P 1'
#
loop_
_entity.id
_entity.type
_entity.pdbx_description
1 polymer ?
#
loop_
_entity_poly.entity_id
_entity_poly.type
_entity_poly.pdbx_seq_one_letter_code
_entity_poly.pdbx_strand_id
1 'polypeptide(L)'
;MASKVKEIQEPDSPEYMELVKLYDDTGELTAKGVVNKARNPKSALHSCFEWDDSVAGEKFREAQAYRLINRYQIKVVRTGEDIPVPMKAFMMPESGSGSGAAQSHHPSVVVLDDDWKYSKQLVRLETKLLNLQQEIDGFVELKSVSTAIKKYFSRQ
;
A
#
# COMPACT_ATOMS: atom_id res chain seq x y z
N MET A 1 17.31 -16.14 3.07
CA MET A 1 15.94 -16.54 3.50
C MET A 1 15.14 -16.87 2.26
N ALA A 2 14.18 -17.80 2.35
CA ALA A 2 13.30 -18.11 1.21
C ALA A 2 12.30 -16.95 1.01
N SER A 3 12.12 -16.49 -0.23
CA SER A 3 11.11 -15.48 -0.58
C SER A 3 9.73 -15.96 -0.17
N LYS A 4 8.88 -15.04 0.30
CA LYS A 4 7.48 -15.35 0.64
C LYS A 4 6.59 -15.38 -0.60
N VAL A 5 7.14 -15.00 -1.76
CA VAL A 5 6.44 -14.85 -3.03
C VAL A 5 6.98 -15.84 -4.06
N LYS A 6 6.07 -16.57 -4.71
CA LYS A 6 6.37 -17.51 -5.80
C LYS A 6 6.18 -16.86 -7.16
N GLU A 7 5.10 -16.11 -7.34
CA GLU A 7 4.73 -15.47 -8.61
C GLU A 7 3.96 -14.17 -8.36
N ILE A 8 4.14 -13.18 -9.23
CA ILE A 8 3.40 -11.91 -9.23
C ILE A 8 2.85 -11.64 -10.62
N GLN A 9 1.60 -11.18 -10.68
CA GLN A 9 0.99 -10.62 -11.87
C GLN A 9 0.73 -9.13 -11.64
N GLU A 10 1.47 -8.30 -12.37
CA GLU A 10 1.43 -6.86 -12.27
C GLU A 10 0.45 -6.23 -13.29
N PRO A 11 -0.08 -5.02 -13.01
CA PRO A 11 -0.82 -4.26 -14.01
C PRO A 11 0.03 -3.91 -15.22
N ASP A 12 -0.49 -4.17 -16.41
CA ASP A 12 0.07 -3.67 -17.67
C ASP A 12 -0.46 -2.24 -17.93
N SER A 13 0.10 -1.27 -17.20
CA SER A 13 -0.26 0.15 -17.31
C SER A 13 1.02 1.00 -17.33
N PRO A 14 1.15 1.97 -18.27
CA PRO A 14 2.34 2.81 -18.34
C PRO A 14 2.53 3.66 -17.09
N GLU A 15 1.44 4.08 -16.44
CA GLU A 15 1.47 4.79 -15.18
C GLU A 15 1.96 3.88 -14.04
N TYR A 16 1.52 2.62 -13.99
CA TYR A 16 2.04 1.65 -13.02
C TYR A 16 3.56 1.46 -13.17
N MET A 17 4.03 1.25 -14.40
CA MET A 17 5.45 1.08 -14.69
C MET A 17 6.28 2.32 -14.32
N GLU A 18 5.75 3.53 -14.52
CA GLU A 18 6.40 4.75 -14.05
C GLU A 18 6.45 4.88 -12.52
N LEU A 19 5.44 4.40 -11.79
CA LEU A 19 5.47 4.36 -10.32
C LEU A 19 6.51 3.36 -9.80
N VAL A 20 6.61 2.18 -10.41
CA VAL A 20 7.64 1.18 -10.08
C VAL A 20 9.02 1.75 -10.35
N LYS A 21 9.23 2.32 -11.55
CA LYS A 21 10.51 2.96 -11.89
C LYS A 21 10.87 4.10 -10.94
N LEU A 22 9.89 4.93 -10.57
CA LEU A 22 10.13 6.00 -9.60
C LEU A 22 10.58 5.43 -8.26
N TYR A 23 9.97 4.34 -7.80
CA TYR A 23 10.40 3.65 -6.59
C TYR A 23 11.82 3.07 -6.71
N ASP A 24 12.15 2.44 -7.83
CA ASP A 24 13.49 1.88 -8.07
C ASP A 24 14.58 2.97 -8.05
N ASP A 25 14.26 4.16 -8.57
CA ASP A 25 15.17 5.31 -8.61
C ASP A 25 15.38 5.95 -7.22
N THR A 26 14.38 5.93 -6.34
CA THR A 26 14.40 6.69 -5.07
C THR A 26 14.45 5.83 -3.81
N GLY A 27 14.10 4.55 -3.90
CA GLY A 27 13.88 3.66 -2.76
C GLY A 27 12.59 3.92 -1.97
N GLU A 28 11.81 4.94 -2.35
CA GLU A 28 10.55 5.30 -1.69
C GLU A 28 9.55 5.98 -2.63
N LEU A 29 8.27 5.65 -2.49
CA LEU A 29 7.21 6.26 -3.28
C LEU A 29 6.35 7.20 -2.42
N THR A 30 6.62 8.50 -2.51
CA THR A 30 5.86 9.55 -1.80
C THR A 30 4.90 10.27 -2.74
N ALA A 31 3.77 10.76 -2.22
CA ALA A 31 2.81 11.54 -3.02
C ALA A 31 3.47 12.76 -3.70
N LYS A 32 4.32 13.48 -2.96
CA LYS A 32 5.10 14.60 -3.50
C LYS A 32 6.08 14.18 -4.60
N GLY A 33 6.77 13.04 -4.44
CA GLY A 33 7.65 12.48 -5.46
C GLY A 33 6.90 12.17 -6.76
N VAL A 34 5.70 11.58 -6.64
CA VAL A 34 4.81 11.28 -7.78
C VAL A 34 4.36 12.57 -8.48
N VAL A 35 3.91 13.59 -7.74
CA VAL A 35 3.52 14.89 -8.33
C VAL A 35 4.69 15.51 -9.08
N ASN A 36 5.89 15.54 -8.47
CA ASN A 36 7.09 16.09 -9.10
C ASN A 36 7.45 15.37 -10.40
N LYS A 37 7.33 14.04 -10.44
CA LYS A 37 7.53 13.25 -11.66
C LYS A 37 6.47 13.57 -12.72
N ALA A 38 5.21 13.63 -12.32
CA ALA A 38 4.07 13.87 -13.19
C ALA A 38 4.06 15.28 -13.81
N ARG A 39 4.78 16.26 -13.25
CA ARG A 39 4.91 17.61 -13.84
C ARG A 39 5.46 17.60 -15.26
N ASN A 40 6.26 16.60 -15.62
CA ASN A 40 6.75 16.46 -16.98
C ASN A 40 5.60 16.02 -17.90
N PRO A 41 5.21 16.79 -18.94
CA PRO A 41 4.13 16.42 -19.86
C PRO A 41 4.36 15.11 -20.63
N LYS A 42 5.61 14.63 -20.68
CA LYS A 42 5.97 13.34 -21.31
C LYS A 42 5.83 12.15 -20.35
N SER A 43 5.59 12.38 -19.06
CA SER A 43 5.34 11.32 -18.08
C SER A 43 3.95 10.74 -18.31
N ALA A 44 3.84 9.42 -18.29
CA ALA A 44 2.54 8.73 -18.29
C ALA A 44 1.66 9.16 -17.12
N LEU A 45 2.26 9.57 -16.00
CA LEU A 45 1.54 10.08 -14.84
C LEU A 45 0.90 11.46 -15.08
N HIS A 46 1.35 12.25 -16.07
CA HIS A 46 0.94 13.65 -16.23
C HIS A 46 -0.57 13.83 -16.38
N SER A 47 -1.22 12.94 -17.14
CA SER A 47 -2.66 12.96 -17.42
C SER A 47 -3.52 12.57 -16.20
N CYS A 48 -2.92 12.06 -15.13
CA CYS A 48 -3.63 11.70 -13.90
C CYS A 48 -3.86 12.89 -12.95
N PHE A 49 -3.36 14.09 -13.28
CA PHE A 49 -3.38 15.27 -12.41
C PHE A 49 -4.12 16.44 -13.03
N GLU A 50 -4.66 17.29 -12.15
CA GLU A 50 -5.12 18.63 -12.53
C GLU A 50 -3.98 19.64 -12.32
N TRP A 51 -3.64 20.36 -13.37
CA TRP A 51 -2.53 21.31 -13.41
C TRP A 51 -2.96 22.78 -13.39
N ASP A 52 -4.26 23.06 -13.57
CA ASP A 52 -4.81 24.39 -13.35
C ASP A 52 -4.81 24.72 -11.86
N ASP A 53 -3.95 25.66 -11.45
CA ASP A 53 -3.82 26.09 -10.05
C ASP A 53 -5.09 26.76 -9.51
N SER A 54 -6.00 27.24 -10.37
CA SER A 54 -7.30 27.75 -9.94
C SER A 54 -8.27 26.64 -9.52
N VAL A 55 -8.05 25.42 -10.00
CA VAL A 55 -8.85 24.21 -9.71
C VAL A 55 -8.15 23.35 -8.65
N ALA A 56 -6.83 23.19 -8.75
CA ALA A 56 -6.04 22.29 -7.93
C ALA A 56 -4.75 22.95 -7.42
N GLY A 57 -4.74 23.29 -6.14
CA GLY A 57 -3.49 23.64 -5.45
C GLY A 57 -2.62 22.41 -5.16
N GLU A 58 -1.41 22.64 -4.65
CA GLU A 58 -0.41 21.58 -4.41
C GLU A 58 -0.91 20.42 -3.54
N LYS A 59 -1.61 20.73 -2.44
CA LYS A 59 -2.19 19.71 -1.55
C LYS A 59 -3.24 18.84 -2.24
N PHE A 60 -3.98 19.41 -3.20
CA PHE A 60 -4.95 18.64 -3.98
C PHE A 60 -4.24 17.67 -4.92
N ARG A 61 -3.15 18.10 -5.57
CA ARG A 61 -2.31 17.21 -6.39
C ARG A 61 -1.68 16.09 -5.57
N GLU A 62 -1.19 16.36 -4.37
CA GLU A 62 -0.70 15.29 -3.47
C GLU A 62 -1.81 14.29 -3.12
N ALA A 63 -3.05 14.74 -2.94
CA ALA A 63 -4.19 13.84 -2.75
C ALA A 63 -4.51 13.02 -4.01
N GLN A 64 -4.40 13.60 -5.21
CA GLN A 64 -4.51 12.85 -6.48
C GLN A 64 -3.42 11.78 -6.59
N ALA A 65 -2.17 12.11 -6.23
CA ALA A 65 -1.07 11.15 -6.20
C ALA A 65 -1.34 10.01 -5.20
N TYR A 66 -1.81 10.33 -3.99
CA TYR A 66 -2.14 9.32 -2.99
C TYR A 66 -3.22 8.34 -3.50
N ARG A 67 -4.25 8.85 -4.17
CA ARG A 67 -5.29 8.02 -4.80
C ARG A 67 -4.73 7.18 -5.94
N LEU A 68 -3.87 7.76 -6.77
CA LEU A 68 -3.21 7.09 -7.89
C LEU A 68 -2.37 5.90 -7.41
N ILE A 69 -1.54 6.08 -6.38
CA ILE A 69 -0.74 4.99 -5.81
C ILE A 69 -1.66 3.87 -5.26
N ASN A 70 -2.72 4.25 -4.54
CA ASN A 70 -3.61 3.29 -3.88
C ASN A 70 -4.58 2.55 -4.80
N ARG A 71 -4.71 2.93 -6.09
CA ARG A 71 -5.66 2.30 -7.03
C ARG A 71 -5.17 0.96 -7.56
N TYR A 72 -3.86 0.74 -7.59
CA TYR A 72 -3.29 -0.45 -8.21
C TYR A 72 -3.37 -1.68 -7.31
N GLN A 73 -3.72 -2.79 -7.93
CA GLN A 73 -3.71 -4.12 -7.33
C GLN A 73 -2.82 -5.05 -8.15
N ILE A 74 -2.13 -5.96 -7.48
CA ILE A 74 -1.39 -7.07 -8.07
C ILE A 74 -2.04 -8.38 -7.63
N LYS A 75 -1.78 -9.47 -8.35
CA LYS A 75 -2.07 -10.82 -7.85
C LYS A 75 -0.76 -11.48 -7.44
N VAL A 76 -0.73 -12.06 -6.25
CA VAL A 76 0.46 -12.72 -5.71
C VAL A 76 0.14 -14.16 -5.39
N VAL A 77 0.99 -15.08 -5.86
CA VAL A 77 1.01 -16.47 -5.41
C VAL A 77 2.08 -16.57 -4.33
N ARG A 78 1.68 -16.97 -3.12
CA ARG A 78 2.60 -17.13 -1.99
C ARG A 78 3.37 -18.45 -2.07
N THR A 79 4.54 -18.50 -1.46
CA THR A 79 5.33 -19.74 -1.37
C THR A 79 4.54 -20.82 -0.62
N GLY A 80 4.31 -21.96 -1.28
CA GLY A 80 3.49 -23.06 -0.75
C GLY A 80 1.99 -22.96 -1.05
N GLU A 81 1.57 -21.94 -1.81
CA GLU A 81 0.21 -21.78 -2.30
C GLU A 81 0.19 -21.84 -3.84
N ASP A 82 -0.98 -22.15 -4.42
CA ASP A 82 -1.19 -22.18 -5.87
C ASP A 82 -2.27 -21.20 -6.36
N ILE A 83 -3.03 -20.61 -5.43
CA ILE A 83 -4.11 -19.69 -5.76
C ILE A 83 -3.60 -18.25 -5.62
N PRO A 84 -3.59 -17.45 -6.71
CA PRO A 84 -3.22 -16.05 -6.62
C PRO A 84 -4.22 -15.26 -5.77
N VAL A 85 -3.72 -14.46 -4.82
CA VAL A 85 -4.55 -13.55 -4.01
C VAL A 85 -4.37 -12.11 -4.48
N PRO A 86 -5.47 -11.34 -4.67
CA PRO A 86 -5.37 -9.93 -4.99
C PRO A 86 -4.86 -9.16 -3.76
N MET A 87 -3.93 -8.25 -3.98
CA MET A 87 -3.46 -7.32 -2.96
C MET A 87 -3.16 -5.96 -3.57
N LYS A 88 -3.06 -4.92 -2.73
CA LYS A 88 -2.56 -3.62 -3.19
C LYS A 88 -1.17 -3.80 -3.80
N ALA A 89 -0.87 -3.05 -4.86
CA ALA A 89 0.45 -3.08 -5.47
C ALA A 89 1.50 -2.38 -4.60
N PHE A 90 1.07 -1.36 -3.86
CA PHE A 90 1.90 -0.60 -2.95
C PHE A 90 1.32 -0.61 -1.53
N MET A 91 2.19 -0.81 -0.55
CA MET A 91 1.88 -0.83 0.88
C MET A 91 2.64 0.28 1.60
N MET A 92 2.10 0.71 2.72
CA MET A 92 2.73 1.72 3.58
C MET A 92 2.88 1.09 4.96
N PRO A 93 4.00 0.40 5.22
CA PRO A 93 4.31 -0.14 6.55
C PRO A 93 4.39 0.99 7.58
N GLU A 94 4.15 0.69 8.86
CA GLU A 94 4.35 1.67 9.92
C GLU A 94 5.82 2.15 9.95
N SER A 95 6.03 3.46 9.92
CA SER A 95 7.34 4.04 10.20
C SER A 95 7.73 3.75 11.65
N GLY A 96 9.00 3.47 11.92
CA GLY A 96 9.51 3.41 13.30
C GLY A 96 9.19 4.70 14.07
N SER A 97 9.19 4.62 15.41
CA SER A 97 8.81 5.68 16.35
C SER A 97 9.75 6.91 16.33
N GLY A 98 9.79 7.60 15.19
CA GLY A 98 10.45 8.87 14.95
C GLY A 98 9.50 9.74 14.15
N SER A 99 8.94 10.75 14.80
CA SER A 99 8.13 11.80 14.18
C SER A 99 8.85 12.38 12.96
N GLY A 100 8.33 12.13 11.75
CA GLY A 100 8.73 12.84 10.53
C GLY A 100 9.20 11.99 9.35
N ALA A 101 9.32 10.66 9.47
CA ALA A 101 9.53 9.82 8.28
C ALA A 101 8.28 9.94 7.38
N ALA A 102 8.49 10.34 6.12
CA ALA A 102 7.41 10.52 5.17
C ALA A 102 6.59 9.22 5.03
N GLN A 103 5.28 9.36 4.85
CA GLN A 103 4.39 8.26 4.49
C GLN A 103 4.78 7.70 3.12
N SER A 104 5.74 6.78 3.13
CA SER A 104 6.34 6.21 1.92
C SER A 104 5.67 4.88 1.57
N HIS A 105 5.26 4.77 0.31
CA HIS A 105 4.73 3.54 -0.24
C HIS A 105 5.89 2.69 -0.77
N HIS A 106 5.75 1.38 -0.61
CA HIS A 106 6.69 0.37 -1.06
C HIS A 106 5.93 -0.69 -1.87
N PRO A 107 6.51 -1.24 -2.96
CA PRO A 107 5.92 -2.35 -3.67
C PRO A 107 5.65 -3.51 -2.72
N SER A 108 4.50 -4.14 -2.86
CA SER A 108 4.07 -5.20 -1.94
C SER A 108 5.03 -6.38 -1.91
N VAL A 109 5.67 -6.69 -3.03
CA VAL A 109 6.71 -7.73 -3.11
C VAL A 109 7.89 -7.41 -2.19
N VAL A 110 8.35 -6.16 -2.21
CA VAL A 110 9.43 -5.69 -1.33
C VAL A 110 8.99 -5.75 0.13
N VAL A 111 7.74 -5.40 0.45
CA VAL A 111 7.21 -5.48 1.81
C VAL A 111 7.06 -6.93 2.28
N LEU A 112 6.74 -7.87 1.40
CA LEU A 112 6.61 -9.28 1.74
C LEU A 112 7.95 -9.97 1.98
N ASP A 113 9.00 -9.56 1.26
CA ASP A 113 10.32 -10.19 1.33
C ASP A 113 11.28 -9.54 2.34
N ASP A 114 11.06 -8.28 2.73
CA ASP A 114 11.81 -7.60 3.80
C ASP A 114 11.15 -7.85 5.16
N ASP A 115 11.81 -8.60 6.04
CA ASP A 115 11.25 -8.98 7.35
C ASP A 115 10.87 -7.78 8.24
N TRP A 116 11.63 -6.69 8.19
CA TRP A 116 11.32 -5.49 8.97
C TRP A 116 10.06 -4.79 8.41
N LYS A 117 10.00 -4.58 7.08
CA LYS A 117 8.80 -4.00 6.44
C LYS A 117 7.58 -4.89 6.62
N TYR A 118 7.75 -6.20 6.50
CA TYR A 118 6.70 -7.18 6.73
C TYR A 118 6.16 -7.08 8.15
N SER A 119 7.04 -7.06 9.16
CA SER A 119 6.64 -6.89 10.57
C SER A 119 5.88 -5.59 10.80
N LYS A 120 6.35 -4.47 10.23
CA LYS A 120 5.67 -3.17 10.33
C LYS A 120 4.33 -3.14 9.62
N GLN A 121 4.20 -3.83 8.49
CA GLN A 121 2.94 -3.98 7.79
C GLN A 121 1.96 -4.86 8.58
N LEU A 122 2.45 -5.90 9.26
CA LEU A 122 1.62 -6.76 10.10
C LEU A 122 1.05 -5.99 11.30
N VAL A 123 1.88 -5.24 12.03
CA VAL A 123 1.45 -4.38 13.15
C VAL A 123 0.36 -3.40 12.71
N ARG A 124 0.51 -2.80 11.53
CA ARG A 124 -0.50 -1.90 10.93
C ARG A 124 -1.84 -2.60 10.73
N LEU A 125 -1.83 -3.82 10.19
CA LEU A 125 -3.04 -4.58 9.92
C LEU A 125 -3.69 -5.08 11.22
N GLU A 126 -2.90 -5.49 12.19
CA GLU A 126 -3.36 -5.89 13.52
C GLU A 126 -4.04 -4.73 14.25
N THR A 127 -3.47 -3.53 14.19
CA THR A 127 -4.09 -2.32 14.75
C THR A 127 -5.44 -2.03 14.10
N LYS A 128 -5.54 -2.17 12.77
CA LYS A 128 -6.83 -2.05 12.06
C LYS A 128 -7.83 -3.12 12.47
N LEU A 129 -7.36 -4.35 12.68
CA LEU A 129 -8.21 -5.46 13.10
C LEU A 129 -8.77 -5.24 14.51
N LEU A 130 -7.98 -4.67 15.43
CA LEU A 130 -8.43 -4.27 16.76
C LEU A 130 -9.46 -3.14 16.70
N ASN A 131 -9.23 -2.11 15.88
CA ASN A 131 -10.20 -1.02 15.71
C ASN A 131 -11.52 -1.53 15.10
N LEU A 132 -11.43 -2.40 14.09
CA LEU A 132 -12.62 -3.02 13.49
C LEU A 132 -13.34 -3.93 14.49
N GLN A 133 -12.61 -4.68 15.31
CA GLN A 133 -13.20 -5.49 16.38
C GLN A 133 -14.07 -4.64 17.32
N GLN A 134 -13.57 -3.49 17.76
CA GLN A 134 -14.31 -2.58 18.64
C GLN A 134 -15.61 -2.09 17.99
N GLU A 135 -15.58 -1.82 16.68
CA GLU A 135 -16.76 -1.39 15.92
C GLU A 135 -17.79 -2.53 15.79
N ILE A 136 -17.34 -3.75 15.48
CA ILE A 136 -18.25 -4.88 15.23
C ILE A 136 -18.76 -5.57 16.51
N ASP A 137 -18.13 -5.36 17.67
CA ASP A 137 -18.48 -5.98 18.95
C ASP A 137 -19.92 -5.67 19.38
N GLY A 138 -20.49 -4.54 18.93
CA GLY A 138 -21.88 -4.16 19.19
C GLY A 138 -22.93 -4.89 18.34
N PHE A 139 -22.52 -5.69 17.35
CA PHE A 139 -23.43 -6.29 16.36
C PHE A 139 -23.51 -7.81 16.55
N VAL A 140 -24.69 -8.31 16.91
CA VAL A 140 -24.91 -9.73 17.22
C VAL A 140 -24.64 -10.63 16.01
N GLU A 141 -24.95 -10.15 14.81
CA GLU A 141 -24.72 -10.81 13.53
C GLU A 141 -23.22 -11.05 13.26
N LEU A 142 -22.35 -10.22 13.83
CA LEU A 142 -20.89 -10.27 13.63
C LEU A 142 -20.14 -10.94 14.79
N LYS A 143 -20.86 -11.52 15.76
CA LYS A 143 -20.28 -12.15 16.95
C LYS A 143 -19.23 -13.23 16.64
N SER A 144 -19.47 -14.04 15.60
CA SER A 144 -18.55 -15.10 15.18
C SER A 144 -17.21 -14.52 14.69
N VAL A 145 -17.25 -13.43 13.94
CA VAL A 145 -16.07 -12.71 13.44
C VAL A 145 -15.32 -12.06 14.59
N SER A 146 -16.02 -11.34 15.48
CA SER A 146 -15.42 -10.76 16.70
C SER A 146 -14.68 -11.83 17.53
N THR A 147 -15.31 -12.98 17.73
CA THR A 147 -14.72 -14.11 18.47
C THR A 147 -13.46 -14.64 17.79
N ALA A 148 -13.46 -14.76 16.46
CA ALA A 148 -12.30 -15.19 15.70
C ALA A 148 -11.12 -14.20 15.85
N ILE A 149 -11.40 -12.89 15.82
CA ILE A 149 -10.37 -11.86 16.06
C ILE A 149 -9.80 -11.95 17.48
N LYS A 150 -10.66 -12.09 18.50
CA LYS A 150 -10.22 -12.26 19.91
C LYS A 150 -9.30 -13.46 20.06
N LYS A 151 -9.64 -14.57 19.41
CA LYS A 151 -8.86 -15.81 19.43
C LYS A 151 -7.51 -15.68 18.71
N TYR A 152 -7.42 -14.85 17.66
CA TYR A 152 -6.14 -14.57 17.00
C TYR A 152 -5.18 -13.87 17.96
N PHE A 153 -5.63 -12.82 18.63
CA PHE A 153 -4.80 -12.05 19.57
C PHE A 153 -4.49 -12.78 20.88
N SER A 154 -5.28 -13.78 21.29
CA SER A 154 -4.99 -14.58 22.48
C SER A 154 -3.93 -15.68 22.27
N ARG A 155 -3.49 -15.90 21.02
CA ARG A 155 -2.54 -16.96 20.64
C ARG A 155 -1.11 -16.44 20.39
N GLN A 156 -0.96 -15.12 20.30
CA GLN A 156 0.33 -14.41 20.18
C GLN A 156 0.84 -14.10 21.58
#